data_AF-A0A9N9J2G3-F1
#
_entry.id   AF-A0A9N9J2G3-F1
#
_cell.length_a   1.000
_cell.length_b   1.000
_cell.length_c   1.000
_cell.angle_alpha   90.00
_cell.angle_beta   90.00
_cell.angle_gamma   90.00
#
_symmetry.space_group_name_H-M   'P 1'
#
loop_
_entity.id
_entity.type
_entity.pdbx_description
1 polymer ?
#
loop_
_entity_poly.entity_id
_entity_poly.type
_entity_poly.pdbx_seq_one_letter_code
_entity_poly.pdbx_strand_id
1 'polypeptide(L)'
;ITRETLTWATPFQTVFFGGFEHGDIAWFLEGQLNATYNCVDRHAIKNPNKVAIIYEADEPGQNRKLHMVNFYVMFAIAPMY
;
A
#
# COMPACT_ATOMS: atom_id res chain seq x y z
N ILE A 1 -12.54 9.44 7.42
CA ILE A 1 -11.80 9.06 6.19
C ILE A 1 -10.43 8.47 6.50
N THR A 2 -9.37 9.24 6.82
CA THR A 2 -7.98 8.68 6.80
C THR A 2 -7.71 7.58 7.83
N ARG A 3 -8.33 7.66 9.01
CA ARG A 3 -8.29 6.62 10.06
C ARG A 3 -9.07 5.36 9.70
N GLU A 4 -9.98 5.44 8.74
CA GLU A 4 -10.82 4.32 8.28
C GLU A 4 -10.26 3.69 7.00
N THR A 5 -9.62 4.49 6.14
CA THR A 5 -9.13 4.04 4.83
C THR A 5 -7.68 3.53 4.87
N LEU A 6 -6.85 4.08 5.76
CA LEU A 6 -5.47 3.68 5.96
C LEU A 6 -5.30 3.04 7.34
N THR A 7 -4.51 1.98 7.38
CA THR A 7 -4.05 1.35 8.60
C THR A 7 -2.74 1.99 9.01
N TRP A 8 -2.74 2.57 10.20
CA TRP A 8 -1.61 3.27 10.79
C TRP A 8 -0.94 2.37 11.82
N ALA A 9 0.38 2.23 11.76
CA ALA A 9 1.16 1.58 12.79
C ALA A 9 1.23 2.46 14.06
N THR A 10 1.34 3.77 13.86
CA THR A 10 1.22 4.79 14.92
C THR A 10 0.20 5.83 14.48
N PRO A 11 -0.82 6.13 15.30
CA PRO A 11 -1.81 7.14 14.94
C PRO A 11 -1.16 8.54 14.91
N PHE A 12 -1.60 9.38 13.97
CA PHE A 12 -1.24 10.80 13.94
C PHE A 12 -2.05 11.61 14.97
N GLN A 13 -1.48 12.71 15.45
CA GLN A 13 -2.16 13.67 16.32
C GLN A 13 -2.53 14.92 15.54
N THR A 14 -1.59 15.45 14.77
CA THR A 14 -1.76 16.67 13.97
C THR A 14 -2.22 16.33 12.56
N VAL A 15 -3.37 16.85 12.14
CA VAL A 15 -3.92 16.57 10.80
C VAL A 15 -3.15 17.31 9.71
N PHE A 16 -2.81 18.58 9.93
CA PHE A 16 -2.20 19.46 8.95
C PHE A 16 -1.32 20.49 9.64
N PHE A 17 -0.18 20.81 9.01
CA PHE A 17 0.73 21.88 9.40
C PHE A 17 1.30 22.55 8.14
N GLY A 18 1.62 23.84 8.25
CA GLY A 18 2.35 24.60 7.24
C GLY A 18 1.49 25.24 6.14
N GLY A 19 2.17 25.75 5.11
CA GLY A 19 1.55 26.44 3.98
C GLY A 19 2.51 26.76 2.85
N PHE A 20 2.00 27.33 1.76
CA PHE A 20 2.81 27.63 0.57
C PHE A 20 3.84 28.75 0.79
N GLU A 21 3.61 29.63 1.77
CA GLU A 21 4.52 30.74 2.08
C GLU A 21 5.92 30.25 2.47
N HIS A 22 6.00 29.19 3.27
CA HIS A 22 7.26 28.61 3.74
C HIS A 22 7.57 27.24 3.12
N GLY A 23 6.63 26.66 2.35
CA GLY A 23 6.81 25.36 1.68
C GLY A 23 6.83 24.16 2.63
N ASP A 24 6.26 24.31 3.82
CA ASP A 24 6.34 23.37 4.96
C ASP A 24 5.07 22.52 5.14
N ILE A 25 4.38 22.22 4.03
CA ILE A 25 3.13 21.47 4.03
C ILE A 25 3.37 20.04 4.50
N ALA A 26 2.75 19.68 5.62
CA ALA A 26 2.76 18.34 6.17
C ALA A 26 1.35 17.89 6.58
N TRP A 27 1.02 16.64 6.28
CA TRP A 27 -0.24 16.00 6.66
C TRP A 27 0.02 14.79 7.55
N PHE A 28 -0.82 14.62 8.57
CA PHE A 28 -0.80 13.47 9.48
C PHE A 28 0.56 13.30 10.18
N LEU A 29 1.06 14.38 10.78
CA LEU A 29 2.32 14.34 11.53
C LEU A 29 2.21 13.32 12.67
N GLU A 30 3.37 12.91 13.18
CA GLU A 30 3.51 11.83 14.19
C GLU A 30 3.01 10.44 13.73
N GLY A 31 2.17 10.38 12.71
CA GLY A 31 1.61 9.16 12.15
C GLY A 31 2.66 8.36 11.39
N GLN A 32 2.65 7.05 11.64
CA GLN A 32 3.51 6.11 10.93
C GLN A 32 2.64 5.06 10.25
N LEU A 33 2.90 4.81 8.98
CA LEU A 33 2.25 3.77 8.18
C LEU A 33 3.25 3.15 7.21
N ASN A 34 2.94 1.96 6.73
CA ASN A 34 3.69 1.31 5.66
C ASN A 34 2.77 1.15 4.43
N ALA A 35 3.28 1.58 3.27
CA ALA A 35 2.51 1.55 2.02
C ALA A 35 2.20 0.10 1.60
N THR A 36 3.20 -0.78 1.63
CA THR A 36 3.05 -2.21 1.30
C THR A 36 2.00 -2.88 2.20
N TYR A 37 2.04 -2.61 3.52
CA TYR A 37 1.03 -3.14 4.44
C TYR A 37 -0.40 -2.74 4.05
N ASN A 38 -0.58 -1.48 3.65
CA ASN A 38 -1.88 -0.95 3.24
C ASN A 38 -2.36 -1.46 1.88
N CYS A 39 -1.44 -1.72 0.95
CA CYS A 39 -1.75 -2.15 -0.41
C CYS A 39 -1.80 -3.68 -0.57
N VAL A 40 -1.06 -4.43 0.23
CA VAL A 40 -0.78 -5.85 0.03
C VAL A 40 -1.16 -6.65 1.27
N ASP A 41 -0.45 -6.48 2.38
CA ASP A 41 -0.53 -7.35 3.55
C ASP A 41 -1.95 -7.48 4.09
N ARG A 42 -2.61 -6.34 4.39
CA ARG A 42 -3.97 -6.36 4.95
C ARG A 42 -5.00 -6.99 4.01
N HIS A 43 -4.76 -6.90 2.70
CA HIS A 43 -5.64 -7.48 1.69
C HIS A 43 -5.36 -8.98 1.48
N ALA A 44 -4.09 -9.40 1.52
CA ALA A 44 -3.67 -10.78 1.49
C ALA A 44 -4.17 -11.55 2.73
N ILE A 45 -4.13 -10.94 3.92
CA ILE A 45 -4.68 -11.51 5.16
C ILE A 45 -6.20 -11.71 5.05
N LYS A 46 -6.92 -10.70 4.55
CA LYS A 46 -8.39 -10.74 4.48
C LYS A 46 -8.92 -11.65 3.36
N ASN A 47 -8.31 -11.62 2.18
CA ASN A 47 -8.73 -12.40 1.02
C ASN A 47 -7.51 -12.75 0.13
N PRO A 48 -6.75 -13.82 0.47
CA PRO A 48 -5.51 -14.17 -0.20
C PRO A 48 -5.69 -14.53 -1.69
N ASN A 49 -6.86 -15.06 -2.03
CA ASN A 49 -7.21 -15.48 -3.39
C ASN A 49 -7.82 -14.35 -4.23
N LYS A 50 -7.93 -13.12 -3.71
CA LYS A 50 -8.33 -11.98 -4.54
C LYS A 50 -7.25 -11.69 -5.57
N VAL A 51 -7.64 -11.48 -6.83
CA VAL A 51 -6.71 -11.02 -7.88
C VAL A 51 -6.23 -9.60 -7.55
N ALA A 52 -4.92 -9.43 -7.46
CA ALA A 52 -4.24 -8.17 -7.19
C ALA A 52 -3.79 -7.47 -8.47
N ILE A 53 -3.16 -8.24 -9.38
CA ILE A 53 -2.69 -7.75 -10.68
C ILE A 53 -3.27 -8.63 -11.77
N ILE A 54 -3.79 -7.99 -12.81
CA ILE A 54 -4.06 -8.61 -14.10
C ILE A 54 -2.93 -8.15 -15.02
N TYR A 55 -2.04 -9.07 -15.35
CA TYR A 55 -0.92 -8.83 -16.24
C TYR A 55 -1.36 -9.20 -17.67
N GLU A 56 -1.50 -8.17 -18.51
CA GLU A 56 -1.72 -8.35 -19.94
C GLU A 56 -0.36 -8.34 -20.64
N ALA A 57 -0.02 -9.48 -21.23
CA ALA A 57 1.21 -9.63 -21.98
C ALA A 57 1.02 -9.11 -23.40
N ASP A 58 2.13 -8.78 -24.06
CA ASP A 58 2.13 -8.35 -25.46
C ASP A 58 1.68 -9.50 -26.39
N GLU A 59 2.17 -10.71 -26.13
CA GLU A 59 1.82 -11.90 -26.90
C GLU A 59 0.47 -12.50 -26.45
N PRO A 60 -0.45 -12.79 -27.40
CA PRO A 60 -1.72 -13.44 -27.09
C PRO A 60 -1.55 -14.75 -26.32
N GLY A 61 -2.36 -14.93 -25.28
CA GLY A 61 -2.37 -16.15 -24.47
C GLY A 61 -1.35 -16.18 -23.32
N GLN A 62 -0.52 -15.14 -23.15
CA GLN A 62 0.45 -15.05 -22.06
C GLN A 62 -0.03 -14.23 -20.85
N ASN A 63 -1.31 -13.86 -20.82
CA ASN A 63 -1.91 -13.09 -19.72
C ASN A 63 -1.89 -13.88 -18.40
N ARG A 64 -1.62 -13.19 -17.29
CA ARG A 64 -1.51 -13.80 -15.95
C ARG A 64 -2.33 -13.04 -14.94
N LYS A 65 -2.85 -13.76 -13.95
CA LYS A 65 -3.48 -13.17 -12.76
C LYS A 65 -2.60 -13.45 -11.56
N LEU A 66 -2.18 -12.40 -10.88
CA LEU A 66 -1.45 -12.51 -9.63
C LEU A 66 -2.44 -12.29 -8.48
N HIS A 67 -2.60 -13.29 -7.63
CA HIS A 67 -3.43 -13.20 -6.44
C HIS A 67 -2.69 -12.50 -5.30
N MET A 68 -3.42 -11.93 -4.34
CA MET A 68 -2.86 -11.18 -3.21
C MET A 68 -1.80 -11.96 -2.43
N VAL A 69 -1.97 -13.28 -2.24
CA VAL A 69 -0.96 -14.12 -1.59
C VAL A 69 0.34 -14.19 -2.38
N ASN A 70 0.28 -14.32 -3.71
CA ASN A 70 1.47 -14.36 -4.56
C ASN A 70 2.15 -12.99 -4.59
N PHE A 71 1.35 -11.91 -4.62
CA PHE A 71 1.86 -10.55 -4.54
C PHE A 71 2.54 -10.29 -3.18
N TYR A 72 1.93 -10.69 -2.07
CA TYR A 72 2.52 -10.59 -0.74
C TYR A 72 3.86 -11.29 -0.64
N VAL A 73 3.95 -12.53 -1.13
CA VAL A 73 5.21 -13.28 -1.17
C VAL A 73 6.26 -12.50 -1.95
N MET A 74 5.95 -11.97 -3.15
CA MET A 74 6.93 -11.18 -3.91
C MET A 74 7.49 -9.97 -3.15
N PHE A 75 6.69 -9.27 -2.33
CA PHE A 75 7.15 -8.09 -1.57
C PHE A 75 7.78 -8.44 -0.22
N ALA A 76 7.44 -9.59 0.36
CA ALA A 76 7.95 -10.02 1.67
C ALA A 76 9.32 -10.72 1.58
N ILE A 77 9.63 -11.38 0.45
CA ILE A 77 10.89 -12.11 0.25
C ILE A 77 11.81 -11.54 -0.85
N ALA A 78 11.39 -10.52 -1.60
CA ALA A 78 12.37 -9.76 -2.39
C ALA A 78 13.31 -9.04 -1.42
N PRO A 79 14.64 -9.29 -1.46
CA PRO A 79 15.57 -8.39 -0.81
C PRO A 79 15.28 -7.00 -1.40
N MET A 80 15.01 -6.02 -0.54
CA MET A 80 15.05 -4.62 -0.95
C MET A 80 16.44 -4.36 -1.53
N TYR A 81 16.55 -4.43 -2.86
CA TYR A 81 17.65 -3.84 -3.62
C TYR A 81 17.36 -2.36 -3.82
#